data_AF-A0A3C0HZM0-F1
#
_entry.id   AF-A0A3C0HZM0-F1
#
_cell.length_a   1.000
_cell.length_b   1.000
_cell.length_c   1.000
_cell.angle_alpha   90.00
_cell.angle_beta   90.00
_cell.angle_gamma   90.00
#
_symmetry.space_group_name_H-M   'P 1'
#
loop_
_entity.id
_entity.type
_entity.pdbx_description
1 polymer ?
#
loop_
_entity_poly.entity_id
_entity_poly.type
_entity_poly.pdbx_seq_one_letter_code
_entity_poly.pdbx_strand_id
1 'polypeptide(L)'
;MITVEKINDTTFKVTVQSSTTHHVTLSPSYHEKLTHNTITPEQLIEKSFEFLLQRESNTSILSRFDLPIINQYFPEYESTIQNML
;
A
#
# COMPACT_ATOMS: atom_id res chain seq x y z
N MET A 1 13.75 -2.07 -4.34
CA MET A 1 13.70 -1.30 -3.09
C MET A 1 12.42 -0.48 -3.09
N ILE A 2 11.66 -0.56 -2.00
CA ILE A 2 10.45 0.24 -1.77
C ILE A 2 10.80 1.18 -0.60
N THR A 3 10.48 2.45 -0.73
CA THR A 3 10.65 3.44 0.33
C THR A 3 9.31 4.11 0.60
N VAL A 4 8.87 4.12 1.85
CA VAL A 4 7.62 4.75 2.27
C VAL A 4 7.92 5.93 3.18
N GLU A 5 7.43 7.12 2.83
CA GLU A 5 7.61 8.37 3.58
C GLU A 5 6.25 8.95 3.93
N LYS A 6 5.99 9.16 5.24
CA LYS A 6 4.78 9.83 5.70
C LYS A 6 4.79 11.31 5.31
N ILE A 7 3.77 11.77 4.58
CA ILE A 7 3.58 13.19 4.23
C ILE A 7 2.73 13.86 5.32
N ASN A 8 1.64 13.21 5.73
CA ASN A 8 0.74 13.63 6.79
C ASN A 8 0.09 12.39 7.43
N ASP A 9 -0.88 12.57 8.33
CA ASP A 9 -1.49 11.47 9.08
C ASP A 9 -2.16 10.38 8.26
N THR A 10 -2.55 10.66 7.02
CA THR A 10 -3.22 9.70 6.15
C THR A 10 -2.56 9.54 4.79
N THR A 11 -1.64 10.42 4.39
CA THR A 11 -1.00 10.38 3.08
C THR A 11 0.47 10.01 3.16
N PHE A 12 0.88 9.10 2.28
CA PHE A 12 2.23 8.56 2.21
C PHE A 12 2.77 8.68 0.78
N LYS A 13 4.05 9.00 0.66
CA LYS A 13 4.81 8.95 -0.60
C LYS A 13 5.53 7.61 -0.68
N VAL A 14 5.32 6.87 -1.75
CA VAL A 14 6.00 5.60 -2.00
C VAL A 14 6.91 5.74 -3.20
N THR A 15 8.18 5.39 -3.06
CA THR A 15 9.15 5.36 -4.14
C THR A 15 9.56 3.93 -4.43
N VAL A 16 9.40 3.49 -5.68
CA VAL A 16 9.74 2.12 -6.11
C VAL A 16 10.97 2.17 -7.02
N GLN A 17 12.01 1.43 -6.65
CA GLN A 17 13.28 1.30 -7.39
C GLN A 17 13.93 2.66 -7.75
N SER A 18 13.65 3.72 -6.99
CA SER A 18 14.06 5.09 -7.28
C SER A 18 13.60 5.61 -8.67
N SER A 19 12.59 4.99 -9.27
CA SER A 19 12.12 5.29 -10.63
C SER A 19 10.68 5.82 -10.66
N THR A 20 9.78 5.26 -9.86
CA THR A 20 8.37 5.70 -9.82
C THR A 20 8.02 6.20 -8.42
N THR A 21 7.14 7.21 -8.37
CA THR A 21 6.64 7.79 -7.12
C THR A 21 5.11 7.77 -7.12
N HIS A 22 4.55 7.34 -5.99
CA HIS A 22 3.12 7.18 -5.79
C HIS A 22 2.67 7.88 -4.50
N HIS A 23 1.45 8.38 -4.48
CA HIS A 23 0.83 9.01 -3.32
C HIS A 23 -0.36 8.17 -2.85
N VAL A 24 -0.24 7.57 -1.68
CA VAL A 24 -1.25 6.66 -1.15
C VAL A 24 -1.93 7.26 0.06
N THR A 25 -3.26 7.27 0.03
CA THR A 25 -4.07 7.59 1.21
C THR A 25 -4.43 6.31 1.95
N LEU A 26 -4.23 6.29 3.26
CA LEU A 26 -4.62 5.21 4.16
C LEU A 26 -5.36 5.82 5.36
N SER A 27 -6.64 5.48 5.51
CA SER A 27 -7.41 5.90 6.69
C SER A 27 -7.01 5.06 7.91
N PRO A 28 -7.04 5.63 9.13
CA PRO A 28 -6.79 4.86 10.36
C PRO A 28 -7.74 3.68 10.53
N SER A 29 -9.01 3.86 10.14
CA SER A 29 -10.03 2.80 10.22
C SER A 29 -9.74 1.61 9.29
N TYR A 30 -9.21 1.86 8.10
CA TYR A 30 -8.85 0.80 7.16
C TYR A 30 -7.57 0.08 7.58
N HIS A 31 -6.60 0.84 8.11
CA HIS A 31 -5.42 0.27 8.74
C HIS A 31 -5.79 -0.68 9.88
N GLU A 32 -6.60 -0.21 10.83
CA GLU A 32 -7.08 -1.03 11.94
C GLU A 32 -7.84 -2.28 11.47
N LYS A 33 -8.73 -2.13 10.47
CA LYS A 33 -9.46 -3.26 9.88
C LYS A 33 -8.53 -4.35 9.35
N LEU A 34 -7.46 -3.98 8.65
CA LEU A 34 -6.57 -4.95 7.99
C LEU A 34 -5.53 -5.53 8.93
N THR A 35 -4.96 -4.72 9.82
CA THR A 35 -3.77 -5.11 10.59
C THR A 35 -4.08 -5.34 12.06
N HIS A 36 -5.27 -4.96 12.56
CA HIS A 36 -5.56 -4.86 13.99
C HIS A 36 -4.50 -4.02 14.75
N ASN A 37 -3.89 -3.05 14.05
CA ASN A 37 -2.81 -2.19 14.55
C ASN A 37 -1.55 -2.95 15.04
N THR A 38 -1.30 -4.17 14.52
CA THR A 38 -0.10 -4.95 14.87
C THR A 38 1.17 -4.44 14.16
N ILE A 39 1.01 -3.76 13.03
CA ILE A 39 2.08 -3.15 12.24
C ILE A 39 1.80 -1.66 12.01
N THR A 40 2.79 -0.90 11.53
CA THR A 40 2.59 0.52 11.21
C THR A 40 1.91 0.73 9.85
N PRO A 41 1.28 1.90 9.61
CA PRO A 41 0.75 2.27 8.29
C PRO A 41 1.77 2.14 7.16
N GLU A 42 3.03 2.53 7.42
CA GLU A 42 4.12 2.43 6.45
C GLU A 42 4.43 0.97 6.08
N GLN A 43 4.44 0.07 7.07
CA GLN A 43 4.64 -1.37 6.83
C GLN A 43 3.49 -1.97 6.01
N LEU A 44 2.24 -1.57 6.28
CA LEU A 44 1.09 -2.03 5.51
C LEU A 44 1.19 -1.58 4.05
N ILE A 45 1.60 -0.33 3.83
CA ILE A 45 1.80 0.23 2.50
C ILE A 45 2.95 -0.48 1.79
N GLU A 46 4.07 -0.72 2.45
CA GLU A 46 5.19 -1.47 1.87
C GLU A 46 4.75 -2.88 1.40
N LYS A 47 4.08 -3.63 2.28
CA LYS A 47 3.51 -4.96 1.97
C LYS A 47 2.50 -4.91 0.82
N SER A 48 1.74 -3.82 0.73
CA SER A 48 0.81 -3.59 -0.40
C SER A 48 1.54 -3.37 -1.71
N PHE A 49 2.66 -2.64 -1.72
CA PHE A 49 3.48 -2.50 -2.92
C PHE A 49 4.21 -3.79 -3.28
N GLU A 50 4.65 -4.60 -2.32
CA GLU A 50 5.14 -5.96 -2.59
C GLU A 50 4.08 -6.81 -3.30
N PHE A 51 2.83 -6.77 -2.83
CA PHE A 51 1.70 -7.46 -3.46
C PHE A 51 1.44 -6.98 -4.90
N LEU A 52 1.42 -5.66 -5.14
CA LEU A 52 1.18 -5.08 -6.46
C LEU A 52 2.31 -5.43 -7.44
N LEU A 53 3.57 -5.35 -7.00
CA LEU A 53 4.74 -5.62 -7.85
C LEU A 53 4.88 -7.10 -8.25
N GLN A 54 4.17 -8.01 -7.57
CA GLN A 54 4.04 -9.41 -8.02
C GLN A 54 3.03 -9.58 -9.17
N ARG A 55 2.18 -8.58 -9.43
CA ARG A 55 1.04 -8.65 -10.37
C ARG A 55 1.15 -7.69 -11.53
N GLU A 56 1.75 -6.52 -11.31
CA GLU A 56 1.91 -5.48 -12.32
C GLU A 56 3.26 -4.77 -12.24
N SER A 57 3.63 -4.07 -13.31
CA SER A 57 4.84 -3.24 -13.34
C SER A 57 4.66 -1.98 -12.50
N ASN A 58 5.74 -1.46 -11.93
CA ASN A 58 5.73 -0.21 -11.16
C ASN A 58 5.17 1.00 -11.94
N THR A 59 5.34 1.02 -13.26
CA THR A 59 4.79 2.06 -14.16
C THR A 59 3.28 1.96 -14.35
N SER A 60 2.67 0.80 -14.08
CA SER A 60 1.23 0.56 -14.23
C SER A 60 0.46 0.90 -12.95
N ILE A 61 1.15 0.88 -11.79
CA ILE A 61 0.57 1.27 -10.50
C ILE A 61 0.15 2.75 -10.56
N LEU A 62 -1.09 3.02 -10.15
CA LEU A 62 -1.66 4.37 -10.08
C LEU A 62 -0.72 5.32 -9.32
N SER A 63 -0.52 6.53 -9.85
CA SER A 63 0.36 7.54 -9.23
C SER A 63 -0.23 8.15 -7.96
N ARG A 64 -1.56 8.10 -7.79
CA ARG A 64 -2.27 8.53 -6.59
C ARG A 64 -3.54 7.72 -6.40
N PHE A 65 -3.75 7.18 -5.20
CA PHE A 65 -4.95 6.40 -4.88
C PHE A 65 -5.14 6.20 -3.39
N ASP A 66 -6.35 5.76 -3.00
CA ASP A 66 -6.63 5.29 -1.65
C ASP A 66 -6.39 3.80 -1.57
N LEU A 67 -5.71 3.32 -0.52
CA LEU A 67 -5.31 1.92 -0.37
C LEU A 67 -6.45 0.89 -0.62
N PRO A 68 -7.71 1.13 -0.21
CA PRO A 68 -8.82 0.21 -0.49
C PRO A 68 -9.12 -0.02 -1.97
N ILE A 69 -8.71 0.88 -2.87
CA ILE A 69 -8.96 0.71 -4.31
C ILE A 69 -8.30 -0.55 -4.86
N ILE A 70 -7.21 -1.01 -4.23
CA ILE A 70 -6.49 -2.23 -4.65
C ILE A 70 -7.45 -3.42 -4.67
N ASN A 71 -8.37 -3.50 -3.69
CA ASN A 71 -9.34 -4.58 -3.59
C ASN A 71 -10.36 -4.62 -4.75
N GLN A 72 -10.56 -3.49 -5.44
CA GLN A 72 -11.42 -3.43 -6.62
C GLN A 72 -10.75 -4.07 -7.84
N TYR A 73 -9.42 -3.96 -7.96
CA TYR A 73 -8.64 -4.57 -9.03
C TYR A 73 -8.21 -6.01 -8.71
N PHE A 74 -7.97 -6.29 -7.42
CA PHE A 74 -7.50 -7.57 -6.91
C PHE A 74 -8.33 -7.97 -5.68
N PRO A 75 -9.47 -8.67 -5.87
CA PRO A 75 -10.36 -9.06 -4.77
C PRO A 75 -9.72 -9.92 -3.68
N GLU A 76 -8.59 -10.55 -3.95
CA GLU A 76 -7.82 -11.34 -2.98
C GLU A 76 -6.90 -10.49 -2.08
N TYR A 77 -6.79 -9.19 -2.34
CA TYR A 77 -5.83 -8.29 -1.70
C TYR A 77 -5.91 -8.33 -0.18
N GLU A 78 -7.09 -8.07 0.42
CA GLU A 78 -7.21 -8.00 1.88
C GLU A 78 -6.76 -9.31 2.54
N SER A 79 -7.23 -10.45 2.00
CA SER A 79 -6.86 -11.78 2.50
C SER A 79 -5.38 -12.09 2.31
N THR A 80 -4.77 -11.67 1.21
CA THR A 80 -3.35 -11.91 0.94
C THR A 80 -2.49 -11.10 1.89
N ILE A 81 -2.82 -9.82 2.08
CA ILE A 81 -2.11 -8.95 3.03
C ILE A 81 -2.19 -9.52 4.43
N GLN A 82 -3.36 -9.93 4.91
CA GLN A 82 -3.50 -10.53 6.24
C GLN A 82 -2.64 -11.79 6.43
N ASN A 83 -2.39 -12.57 5.37
CA ASN A 83 -1.49 -13.73 5.42
C ASN A 83 0.01 -13.35 5.33
N MET A 84 0.33 -12.12 4.92
CA MET A 84 1.70 -11.60 4.82
C MET A 84 2.17 -10.87 6.10
N LEU A 85 1.24 -10.59 7.03
CA LEU A 85 1.51 -9.96 8.33
C LEU A 85 1.88 -11.01 9.38
#